data_AF-A0A4Y2AN59-F1
#
_entry.id   AF-A0A4Y2AN59-F1
#
_cell.length_a   1.000
_cell.length_b   1.000
_cell.length_c   1.000
_cell.angle_alpha   90.00
_cell.angle_beta   90.00
_cell.angle_gamma   90.00
#
_symmetry.space_group_name_H-M   'P 1'
#
loop_
_entity.id
_entity.type
_entity.pdbx_description
1 polymer ?
#
loop_
_entity_poly.entity_id
_entity_poly.type
_entity_poly.pdbx_seq_one_letter_code
_entity_poly.pdbx_strand_id
1 'polypeptide(L)'
;MNDGNVADIGQLIILPSSFTGGPRYMHERTQDAMTYVNNYDRPDLFINFTYNPNWTEIQQELFVGQKPQDRYDLLARVFHQKQKHS
;
A
#
# COMPACT_ATOMS: atom_id res chain seq x y z
N MET A 1 -3.82 -28.41 -46.17
CA MET A 1 -3.72 -26.94 -46.36
C MET A 1 -4.09 -26.33 -45.02
N ASN A 2 -3.18 -25.51 -44.49
CA ASN A 2 -3.11 -25.08 -43.10
C ASN A 2 -3.64 -23.65 -43.01
N ASP A 3 -4.93 -23.48 -42.76
CA ASP A 3 -5.52 -22.16 -42.53
C ASP A 3 -5.86 -22.04 -41.04
N GLY A 4 -4.80 -21.95 -40.24
CA GLY A 4 -4.89 -21.48 -38.86
C GLY A 4 -5.43 -20.05 -38.87
N ASN A 5 -6.70 -19.91 -38.52
CA ASN A 5 -7.39 -18.64 -38.47
C ASN A 5 -6.68 -17.68 -37.50
N VAL A 6 -6.05 -16.65 -38.05
CA VAL A 6 -5.33 -15.59 -37.33
C VAL A 6 -6.28 -14.75 -36.45
N ALA A 7 -7.59 -14.95 -36.54
CA ALA A 7 -8.59 -14.29 -35.68
C ALA A 7 -8.70 -14.88 -34.26
N ASP A 8 -8.08 -16.03 -33.96
CA ASP A 8 -7.97 -16.56 -32.59
C ASP A 8 -6.83 -15.93 -31.78
N ILE A 9 -6.12 -14.94 -32.36
CA ILE A 9 -5.10 -14.19 -31.64
C ILE A 9 -5.79 -13.21 -30.69
N GLY A 10 -5.95 -13.69 -29.44
CA GLY A 10 -6.18 -12.95 -28.20
C GLY A 10 -6.70 -11.52 -28.32
N GLN A 11 -7.96 -11.33 -27.94
CA GLN A 11 -8.55 -10.01 -27.77
C GLN A 11 -7.65 -9.15 -26.86
N LEU A 12 -7.22 -7.97 -27.35
CA LEU A 12 -6.45 -7.00 -26.57
C LEU A 12 -7.37 -6.39 -25.50
N ILE A 13 -7.58 -7.10 -24.40
CA ILE A 13 -8.36 -6.58 -23.28
C ILE A 13 -7.46 -5.62 -22.50
N ILE A 14 -7.76 -4.35 -22.69
CA ILE A 14 -7.28 -3.27 -21.86
C ILE A 14 -7.85 -3.47 -20.44
N LEU A 15 -7.00 -3.88 -19.50
CA LEU A 15 -7.41 -4.00 -18.11
C LEU A 15 -7.63 -2.60 -17.51
N PRO A 16 -8.74 -2.36 -16.79
CA PRO A 16 -8.97 -1.11 -16.07
C PRO A 16 -7.96 -0.95 -14.93
N SER A 17 -7.74 0.29 -14.46
CA SER A 17 -6.81 0.56 -13.37
C SER A 17 -7.24 -0.03 -12.01
N SER A 18 -8.51 -0.42 -11.89
CA SER A 18 -9.03 -1.21 -10.76
C SER A 18 -8.43 -2.62 -10.67
N PHE A 19 -7.79 -3.13 -11.73
CA PHE A 19 -7.03 -4.37 -11.68
C PHE A 19 -5.70 -4.15 -10.94
N THR A 20 -5.68 -4.58 -9.67
CA THR A 20 -4.52 -4.46 -8.78
C THR A 20 -3.32 -5.22 -9.36
N GLY A 21 -2.16 -4.55 -9.41
CA GLY A 21 -0.91 -5.13 -9.91
C GLY A 21 -0.69 -4.99 -11.42
N GLY A 22 -1.66 -4.46 -12.17
CA GLY A 22 -1.49 -4.15 -13.59
C GLY A 22 -0.65 -2.89 -13.84
N PRO A 23 -0.12 -2.70 -15.07
CA PRO A 23 0.64 -1.50 -15.44
C PRO A 23 -0.11 -0.19 -15.16
N ARG A 24 -1.43 -0.17 -15.37
CA ARG A 24 -2.25 1.03 -15.14
C ARG A 24 -2.44 1.36 -13.67
N TYR A 25 -2.68 0.35 -12.84
CA TYR A 25 -2.76 0.50 -11.39
C TYR A 25 -1.48 1.11 -10.82
N MET A 26 -0.33 0.61 -11.27
CA MET A 26 0.97 1.14 -10.83
C MET A 26 1.18 2.57 -11.35
N HIS A 27 0.75 2.88 -12.57
CA HIS A 27 0.85 4.23 -13.14
C HIS A 27 0.01 5.25 -12.35
N GLU A 28 -1.24 4.93 -12.05
CA GLU A 28 -2.15 5.77 -11.25
C GLU A 28 -1.58 6.00 -9.84
N ARG A 29 -1.13 4.94 -9.16
CA ARG A 29 -0.44 5.03 -7.86
C ARG A 29 0.78 5.94 -7.88
N THR A 30 1.56 5.88 -8.96
CA THR A 30 2.75 6.73 -9.12
C THR A 30 2.35 8.19 -9.32
N GLN A 31 1.34 8.46 -10.16
CA GLN A 31 0.82 9.80 -10.39
C GLN A 31 0.25 10.41 -9.10
N ASP A 32 -0.50 9.63 -8.31
CA ASP A 32 -1.02 10.07 -7.02
C ASP A 32 0.10 10.43 -6.04
N ALA A 33 1.12 9.57 -5.93
CA ALA A 33 2.28 9.83 -5.08
C ALA A 33 3.03 11.09 -5.52
N MET A 34 3.23 11.28 -6.82
CA MET A 34 3.88 12.48 -7.38
C MET A 34 3.04 13.74 -7.14
N THR A 35 1.71 13.64 -7.23
CA THR A 35 0.80 14.75 -6.92
C THR A 35 0.88 15.12 -5.44
N TYR A 36 0.97 14.13 -4.55
CA TYR A 36 1.18 14.39 -3.12
C TYR A 36 2.52 15.10 -2.87
N VAL A 37 3.62 14.63 -3.46
CA VAL A 37 4.94 15.27 -3.33
C VAL A 37 4.96 16.69 -3.90
N ASN A 38 4.25 16.94 -5.00
CA ASN A 38 4.14 18.28 -5.58
C ASN A 38 3.31 19.22 -4.70
N ASN A 39 2.28 18.71 -4.02
CA ASN A 39 1.39 19.53 -3.19
C ASN A 39 1.95 19.80 -1.79
N TYR A 40 2.78 18.91 -1.25
CA TYR A 40 3.28 18.95 0.13
C TYR A 40 4.80 19.10 0.23
N ASP A 41 5.44 19.48 -0.88
CA ASP A 41 6.89 19.48 -1.08
C ASP A 41 7.54 18.09 -0.88
N ARG A 42 8.83 17.99 -1.23
CA ARG A 42 9.59 16.76 -1.05
C ARG A 42 9.56 16.36 0.44
N PRO A 43 9.20 15.11 0.79
CA PRO A 43 9.33 14.64 2.15
C PRO A 43 10.82 14.67 2.53
N ASP A 44 11.18 15.65 3.37
CA ASP A 44 12.54 15.81 3.88
C ASP A 44 12.77 14.96 5.14
N LEU A 45 11.68 14.44 5.72
CA LEU A 45 11.68 13.65 6.94
C LEU A 45 11.16 12.23 6.66
N PHE A 46 12.09 11.28 6.56
CA PHE A 46 11.76 9.86 6.67
C PHE A 46 11.82 9.46 8.14
N ILE A 47 10.66 9.41 8.81
CA ILE A 47 10.58 8.93 10.20
C ILE A 47 10.64 7.40 10.18
N ASN A 48 11.75 6.83 10.64
CA ASN A 48 11.84 5.40 10.93
C ASN A 48 11.14 5.10 12.27
N PHE A 49 9.86 4.76 12.20
CA PHE A 49 9.10 4.30 13.37
C PHE A 49 9.59 2.91 13.78
N THR A 50 10.47 2.85 14.78
CA THR A 50 10.85 1.58 15.40
C THR A 50 9.76 1.17 16.39
N TYR A 51 8.70 0.52 15.91
CA TYR A 51 7.69 -0.05 16.80
C TYR A 51 8.06 -1.50 17.17
N ASN A 52 7.79 -1.89 18.41
CA ASN A 52 7.90 -3.29 18.82
C ASN A 52 6.52 -3.95 18.64
N PRO A 53 6.35 -4.89 17.69
CA PRO A 53 5.06 -5.57 17.48
C PRO A 53 4.60 -6.36 18.71
N ASN A 54 5.50 -6.65 19.66
CA ASN A 54 5.19 -7.36 20.90
C ASN A 54 4.63 -6.45 22.00
N TRP A 55 4.43 -5.15 21.75
CA TRP A 55 3.74 -4.30 22.73
C TRP A 55 2.31 -4.82 22.96
N THR A 56 1.95 -4.94 24.23
CA THR A 56 0.66 -5.49 24.66
C THR A 56 -0.51 -4.69 24.12
N GLU A 57 -0.34 -3.37 23.99
CA GLU A 57 -1.33 -2.44 23.46
C GLU A 57 -1.63 -2.70 21.98
N ILE A 58 -0.65 -3.22 21.22
CA ILE A 58 -0.85 -3.63 19.83
C ILE A 58 -1.56 -4.98 19.80
N GLN A 59 -1.09 -5.95 20.59
CA GLN A 59 -1.64 -7.31 20.60
C GLN A 59 -3.10 -7.37 21.09
N GLN A 60 -3.49 -6.51 22.04
CA GLN A 60 -4.85 -6.46 22.59
C GLN A 60 -5.89 -5.88 21.62
N GLU A 61 -5.46 -5.02 20.69
CA GLU A 61 -6.34 -4.26 19.79
C GLU A 61 -6.35 -4.85 18.37
N LEU A 62 -5.56 -5.90 18.13
CA LEU A 62 -5.60 -6.69 16.91
C LEU A 62 -6.77 -7.66 16.93
N PHE A 63 -7.56 -7.65 15.85
CA PHE A 63 -8.59 -8.65 15.65
C PHE A 63 -7.97 -10.00 15.26
N VAL A 64 -8.71 -11.09 15.48
CA VAL A 64 -8.26 -12.45 15.13
C VAL A 64 -7.89 -12.51 13.64
N GLY A 65 -6.63 -12.84 13.35
CA GLY A 65 -6.10 -12.95 12.00
C GLY A 65 -5.50 -11.66 11.42
N GLN A 66 -5.63 -10.51 12.10
CA GLN A 66 -4.92 -9.30 11.71
C GLN A 66 -3.48 -9.32 12.20
N LYS A 67 -2.57 -8.81 11.37
CA LYS A 67 -1.19 -8.58 11.77
C LYS A 67 -0.99 -7.12 12.17
N PRO A 68 0.01 -6.80 13.01
CA PRO A 68 0.36 -5.41 13.32
C PRO A 68 0.54 -4.54 12.08
N GLN A 69 1.10 -5.10 11.00
CA GLN A 69 1.31 -4.40 9.73
C GLN A 69 0.00 -4.00 9.02
N ASP A 70 -1.12 -4.63 9.35
CA ASP A 70 -2.43 -4.33 8.74
C ASP A 70 -3.13 -3.15 9.45
N ARG A 71 -2.61 -2.71 10.61
CA ARG A 71 -3.22 -1.70 11.49
C ARG A 71 -2.27 -0.54 11.81
N TYR A 72 -1.86 0.19 10.76
CA TYR A 72 -0.96 1.35 10.91
C TYR A 72 -1.51 2.44 11.85
N ASP A 73 -2.83 2.58 11.95
CA ASP A 73 -3.52 3.47 12.90
C ASP A 73 -3.16 3.13 14.37
N LEU A 74 -3.19 1.83 14.69
CA LEU A 74 -2.87 1.31 16.01
C LEU A 74 -1.39 1.52 16.34
N LEU A 75 -0.51 1.23 15.37
CA LEU A 75 0.92 1.43 15.50
C LEU A 75 1.27 2.90 15.80
N ALA A 76 0.70 3.83 15.03
CA ALA A 76 0.91 5.26 15.21
C ALA A 76 0.41 5.74 16.59
N ARG A 77 -0.76 5.25 17.03
CA ARG A 77 -1.34 5.59 18.33
C ARG A 77 -0.45 5.15 19.49
N VAL A 78 -0.05 3.87 19.51
CA VAL A 78 0.78 3.31 20.58
C VAL A 78 2.15 3.97 20.60
N PHE A 79 2.74 4.22 19.42
CA PHE A 79 4.00 4.94 19.32
C PHE A 79 3.92 6.34 19.93
N HIS A 80 2.90 7.14 19.56
CA HIS A 80 2.70 8.47 20.13
C HIS A 80 2.49 8.45 21.65
N GLN A 81 1.78 7.43 22.15
CA GLN A 81 1.65 7.21 23.58
C GLN A 81 3.01 6.96 24.24
N LYS A 82 3.86 6.08 23.68
CA LYS A 82 5.21 5.82 24.23
C LYS A 82 6.13 7.05 24.14
N GLN A 83 6.05 7.83 23.05
CA GLN A 83 6.82 9.07 22.88
C GLN A 83 6.48 10.13 23.93
N LYS A 84 5.21 10.24 24.34
CA LYS A 84 4.77 11.20 25.37
C LYS A 84 5.15 10.82 26.80
N HIS A 85 5.50 9.56 27.03
CA HIS A 85 5.83 9.02 28.35
C HIS A 85 7.33 8.72 28.52
N SER A 86 8.18 9.13 27.56
CA SER A 86 9.65 9.13 27.69
C SER A 86 10.14 10.53 28.03
#